data_AF-A0AAN8RVZ9-F1
#
_entry.id   AF-A0AAN8RVZ9-F1
#
_cell.length_a   1.000
_cell.length_b   1.000
_cell.length_c   1.000
_cell.angle_alpha   90.00
_cell.angle_beta   90.00
_cell.angle_gamma   90.00
#
_symmetry.space_group_name_H-M   'P 1'
#
loop_
_entity.id
_entity.type
_entity.pdbx_description
1 polymer ?
#
loop_
_entity_poly.entity_id
_entity_poly.type
_entity_poly.pdbx_seq_one_letter_code
_entity_poly.pdbx_strand_id
1 'polypeptide(L)'
;MPKAATIWHYTTHPYQLRAMLHWKYLRDPLHFRNPEQESTELKRCYDFLEMTSRSFAAVILELQPEMRVPVALFYLVLRGLDTIEDDMTIHNDIKIPLLQNFHKILDQPGWTFDGNAPTEKDRQLLVEFHVVVTEFAKLKDVYKEVIRDIAKQMGEGMAETCRGPAKNLDGLPLIKDYDRYCFYVAGLVGEGLTRLFVPAGVANPGLLTRPRLYISMGLFLQKVNIIRDFREDLEDNRSFYPKEIWGKYVDKYTDLGLPENEEKALACQSELVLNALDHADDCLYYLAGLRDQSVYNFCAIPQVMAIATLALVFRNPEMFKRNIKIPKGEACELMMDIGNLRTTCDTFKKYIKIIRKKNTPKDPNFLEVSVKCAKIEQFIEGIYPTISKKQKEEKREKELKTGKTVYIGDSLLSKNTATILFLVTFLSFMFVNFIFLAAFIIGAEFDFSPEAWETWTFFKLKNETDILQNVTESVVEAVTKTLTHEEL
;
A
#
# COMPACT_ATOMS: atom_id res chain seq x y z
N MET A 1 -15.28 18.38 6.00
CA MET A 1 -14.87 18.96 4.70
C MET A 1 -13.36 18.82 4.55
N PRO A 2 -12.84 18.42 3.38
CA PRO A 2 -11.40 18.33 3.15
C PRO A 2 -10.74 19.71 3.26
N LYS A 3 -9.50 19.77 3.80
CA LYS A 3 -8.74 21.03 3.92
C LYS A 3 -8.51 21.64 2.54
N ALA A 4 -8.51 22.98 2.42
CA ALA A 4 -8.30 23.67 1.14
C ALA A 4 -7.00 23.25 0.42
N ALA A 5 -5.93 23.00 1.16
CA ALA A 5 -4.67 22.46 0.63
C ALA A 5 -4.83 21.06 0.00
N THR A 6 -5.69 20.22 0.56
CA THR A 6 -6.01 18.88 0.01
C THR A 6 -6.80 18.99 -1.29
N ILE A 7 -7.75 19.94 -1.36
CA ILE A 7 -8.51 20.20 -2.58
C ILE A 7 -7.56 20.68 -3.68
N TRP A 8 -6.70 21.66 -3.38
CA TRP A 8 -5.70 22.17 -4.33
C TRP A 8 -4.69 21.11 -4.80
N HIS A 9 -4.26 20.22 -3.90
CA HIS A 9 -3.35 19.13 -4.25
C HIS A 9 -3.96 18.18 -5.29
N TYR A 10 -5.22 17.77 -5.10
CA TYR A 10 -5.87 16.84 -6.02
C TYR A 10 -6.40 17.48 -7.30
N THR A 11 -6.66 18.80 -7.33
CA THR A 11 -6.94 19.52 -8.58
C THR A 11 -5.70 19.63 -9.46
N THR A 12 -4.51 19.75 -8.86
CA THR A 12 -3.22 19.79 -9.59
C THR A 12 -2.66 18.40 -9.90
N HIS A 13 -3.14 17.35 -9.24
CA HIS A 13 -2.74 15.95 -9.45
C HIS A 13 -3.95 15.05 -9.74
N PRO A 14 -4.67 15.25 -10.86
CA PRO A 14 -5.91 14.51 -11.15
C PRO A 14 -5.71 13.00 -11.30
N TYR A 15 -4.51 12.56 -11.71
CA TYR A 15 -4.17 11.14 -11.78
C TYR A 15 -4.16 10.47 -10.39
N GLN A 16 -3.71 11.17 -9.34
CA GLN A 16 -3.71 10.67 -7.95
C GLN A 16 -5.14 10.52 -7.43
N LEU A 17 -6.01 11.48 -7.73
CA LEU A 17 -7.42 11.38 -7.36
C LEU A 17 -8.10 10.22 -8.08
N ARG A 18 -7.86 10.06 -9.39
CA ARG A 18 -8.34 8.92 -10.17
C ARG A 18 -7.87 7.59 -9.57
N ALA A 19 -6.60 7.47 -9.21
CA ALA A 19 -6.06 6.25 -8.62
C ALA A 19 -6.74 5.91 -7.28
N MET A 20 -6.98 6.91 -6.43
CA MET A 20 -7.70 6.71 -5.17
C MET A 20 -9.15 6.30 -5.37
N LEU A 21 -9.86 6.93 -6.32
CA LEU A 21 -11.23 6.57 -6.64
C LEU A 21 -11.32 5.16 -7.23
N HIS A 22 -10.40 4.81 -8.11
CA HIS A 22 -10.33 3.48 -8.70
C HIS A 22 -10.09 2.41 -7.64
N TRP A 23 -9.09 2.62 -6.77
CA TRP A 23 -8.80 1.72 -5.65
C TRP A 23 -10.01 1.52 -4.73
N LYS A 24 -10.74 2.61 -4.42
CA LYS A 24 -11.81 2.59 -3.44
C LYS A 24 -13.14 2.07 -3.99
N TYR A 25 -13.47 2.36 -5.25
CA TYR A 25 -14.82 2.16 -5.79
C TYR A 25 -14.89 1.26 -7.02
N LEU A 26 -13.79 1.05 -7.75
CA LEU A 26 -13.82 0.36 -9.06
C LEU A 26 -13.04 -0.97 -9.06
N ARG A 27 -12.25 -1.24 -8.02
CA ARG A 27 -11.44 -2.45 -7.94
C ARG A 27 -12.21 -3.57 -7.24
N ASP A 28 -12.36 -4.69 -7.93
CA ASP A 28 -12.79 -5.94 -7.31
C ASP A 28 -11.61 -6.60 -6.58
N PRO A 29 -11.77 -7.00 -5.30
CA PRO A 29 -10.75 -7.76 -4.59
C PRO A 29 -10.57 -9.14 -5.23
N LEU A 30 -9.34 -9.69 -5.16
CA LEU A 30 -9.05 -11.02 -5.70
C LEU A 30 -9.89 -12.11 -5.02
N HIS A 31 -10.09 -11.98 -3.71
CA HIS A 31 -10.92 -12.88 -2.92
C HIS A 31 -11.84 -12.07 -2.01
N PHE A 32 -13.14 -12.29 -2.15
CA PHE A 32 -14.15 -11.63 -1.32
C PHE A 32 -14.20 -12.24 0.08
N ARG A 33 -14.47 -11.39 1.07
CA ARG A 33 -14.84 -11.77 2.43
C ARG A 33 -16.35 -12.04 2.47
N ASN A 34 -16.78 -13.03 3.25
CA ASN A 34 -18.20 -13.29 3.50
C ASN A 34 -18.52 -13.15 4.99
N PRO A 35 -18.87 -11.96 5.48
CA PRO A 35 -19.16 -11.72 6.90
C PRO A 35 -20.32 -12.55 7.44
N GLU A 36 -21.25 -13.04 6.61
CA GLU A 36 -22.41 -13.81 7.10
C GLU A 36 -22.01 -15.18 7.65
N GLN A 37 -20.89 -15.73 7.17
CA GLN A 37 -20.38 -17.05 7.57
C GLN A 37 -19.37 -16.98 8.73
N GLU A 38 -19.04 -15.78 9.20
CA GLU A 38 -18.02 -15.56 10.22
C GLU A 38 -18.62 -15.51 11.64
N SER A 39 -17.91 -16.10 12.60
CA SER A 39 -18.21 -15.95 14.03
C SER A 39 -18.11 -14.49 14.47
N THR A 40 -18.75 -14.17 15.59
CA THR A 40 -18.67 -12.83 16.20
C THR A 40 -17.22 -12.47 16.55
N GLU A 41 -16.45 -13.42 17.06
CA GLU A 41 -15.05 -13.24 17.43
C GLU A 41 -14.16 -13.01 16.20
N LEU A 42 -14.42 -13.71 15.08
CA LEU A 42 -13.67 -13.50 13.84
C LEU A 42 -13.96 -12.14 13.21
N LYS A 43 -15.22 -11.68 13.24
CA LYS A 43 -15.58 -10.32 12.83
C LYS A 43 -14.81 -9.30 13.65
N ARG A 44 -14.77 -9.49 14.98
CA ARG A 44 -14.04 -8.62 15.89
C ARG A 44 -12.53 -8.63 15.63
N CYS A 45 -11.94 -9.79 15.28
CA CYS A 45 -10.55 -9.87 14.83
C CYS A 45 -10.30 -9.02 13.58
N TYR A 46 -11.19 -9.08 12.58
CA TYR A 46 -11.06 -8.23 11.39
C TYR A 46 -11.25 -6.74 11.69
N ASP A 47 -12.14 -6.38 12.62
CA ASP A 47 -12.26 -4.99 13.08
C ASP A 47 -10.94 -4.51 13.70
N PHE A 48 -10.31 -5.34 14.56
CA PHE A 48 -8.99 -5.02 15.11
C PHE A 48 -7.92 -4.93 14.04
N LEU A 49 -7.98 -5.78 13.01
CA LEU A 49 -7.05 -5.71 11.89
C LEU A 49 -7.17 -4.36 11.16
N GLU A 50 -8.40 -3.91 10.87
CA GLU A 50 -8.64 -2.62 10.23
C GLU A 50 -8.19 -1.43 11.11
N MET A 51 -8.47 -1.49 12.41
CA MET A 51 -8.09 -0.46 13.39
C MET A 51 -6.57 -0.29 13.51
N THR A 52 -5.84 -1.40 13.55
CA THR A 52 -4.40 -1.40 13.85
C THR A 52 -3.52 -1.31 12.59
N SER A 53 -3.94 -1.94 11.48
CA SER A 53 -3.12 -2.15 10.28
C SER A 53 -3.36 -1.14 9.15
N ARG A 54 -4.50 -0.43 9.18
CA ARG A 54 -4.92 0.56 8.16
C ARG A 54 -4.80 0.00 6.73
N SER A 55 -3.84 0.48 5.95
CA SER A 55 -3.66 0.10 4.54
C SER A 55 -3.25 -1.36 4.36
N PHE A 56 -2.62 -1.98 5.36
CA PHE A 56 -2.18 -3.37 5.27
C PHE A 56 -3.31 -4.37 5.57
N ALA A 57 -4.36 -3.93 6.29
CA ALA A 57 -5.60 -4.71 6.45
C ALA A 57 -6.23 -5.06 5.10
N ALA A 58 -6.32 -4.09 4.18
CA ALA A 58 -6.89 -4.30 2.85
C ALA A 58 -6.18 -5.42 2.08
N VAL A 59 -4.86 -5.54 2.24
CA VAL A 59 -4.07 -6.55 1.54
C VAL A 59 -4.20 -7.93 2.19
N ILE A 60 -4.33 -8.00 3.52
CA ILE A 60 -4.59 -9.25 4.24
C ILE A 60 -5.98 -9.79 3.90
N LEU A 61 -6.99 -8.92 3.81
CA LEU A 61 -8.37 -9.33 3.50
C LEU A 61 -8.49 -9.92 2.08
N GLU A 62 -7.60 -9.56 1.17
CA GLU A 62 -7.54 -10.11 -0.20
C GLU A 62 -6.86 -11.46 -0.32
N LEU A 63 -6.23 -11.95 0.75
CA LEU A 63 -5.66 -13.29 0.75
C LEU A 63 -6.74 -14.34 0.47
N GLN A 64 -6.32 -15.41 -0.18
CA GLN A 64 -7.16 -16.58 -0.39
C GLN A 64 -7.68 -17.14 0.96
N PRO A 65 -8.83 -17.82 0.97
CA PRO A 65 -9.51 -18.23 2.20
C PRO A 65 -8.64 -19.01 3.19
N GLU A 66 -7.79 -19.91 2.68
CA GLU A 66 -6.88 -20.75 3.49
C GLU A 66 -5.82 -19.93 4.24
N MET A 67 -5.43 -18.75 3.72
CA MET A 67 -4.38 -17.91 4.30
C MET A 67 -4.89 -16.65 5.00
N ARG A 68 -6.09 -16.18 4.67
CA ARG A 68 -6.65 -14.95 5.22
C ARG A 68 -6.70 -14.96 6.76
N VAL A 69 -7.33 -15.98 7.34
CA VAL A 69 -7.49 -16.07 8.80
C VAL A 69 -6.16 -16.33 9.51
N PRO A 70 -5.31 -17.30 9.10
CA PRO A 70 -4.01 -17.50 9.74
C PRO A 70 -3.12 -16.26 9.72
N VAL A 71 -3.05 -15.54 8.59
CA VAL A 71 -2.23 -14.32 8.48
C VAL A 71 -2.82 -13.16 9.28
N ALA A 72 -4.15 -13.00 9.29
CA ALA A 72 -4.80 -11.99 10.12
C ALA A 72 -4.54 -12.22 11.62
N LEU A 73 -4.69 -13.46 12.10
CA LEU A 73 -4.42 -13.80 13.50
C LEU A 73 -2.93 -13.71 13.82
N PHE A 74 -2.05 -14.13 12.90
CA PHE A 74 -0.61 -13.94 13.06
C PHE A 74 -0.28 -12.45 13.26
N TYR A 75 -0.82 -11.58 12.41
CA TYR A 75 -0.64 -10.14 12.55
C TYR A 75 -1.15 -9.60 13.90
N LEU A 76 -2.36 -9.99 14.33
CA LEU A 76 -2.94 -9.52 15.60
C LEU A 76 -2.15 -10.01 16.82
N VAL A 77 -1.65 -11.24 16.81
CA VAL A 77 -0.79 -11.78 17.86
C VAL A 77 0.49 -10.95 17.99
N LEU A 78 1.16 -10.66 16.87
CA LEU A 78 2.37 -9.85 16.88
C LEU A 78 2.10 -8.38 17.22
N ARG A 79 0.96 -7.82 16.79
CA ARG A 79 0.53 -6.48 17.18
C ARG A 79 0.27 -6.39 18.69
N GLY A 80 -0.29 -7.43 19.31
CA GLY A 80 -0.45 -7.50 20.76
C GLY A 80 0.88 -7.47 21.51
N LEU A 81 1.90 -8.18 21.01
CA LEU A 81 3.28 -8.11 21.52
C LEU A 81 3.85 -6.68 21.41
N ASP A 82 3.75 -6.09 20.21
CA ASP A 82 4.21 -4.72 19.89
C ASP A 82 3.59 -3.70 20.85
N THR A 83 2.27 -3.76 21.07
CA THR A 83 1.55 -2.86 21.99
C THR A 83 2.00 -3.01 23.46
N ILE A 84 2.50 -4.17 23.88
CA ILE A 84 3.09 -4.34 25.22
C ILE A 84 4.51 -3.77 25.26
N GLU A 85 5.30 -3.97 24.20
CA GLU A 85 6.67 -3.48 24.12
C GLU A 85 6.73 -1.95 24.07
N ASP A 86 5.98 -1.33 23.17
CA ASP A 86 5.96 0.11 22.90
C ASP A 86 5.45 0.95 24.08
N ASP A 87 4.62 0.37 24.95
CA ASP A 87 4.03 1.11 26.05
C ASP A 87 5.04 1.35 27.19
N MET A 88 5.65 2.52 27.17
CA MET A 88 6.65 2.95 28.15
C MET A 88 6.10 3.16 29.58
N THR A 89 4.78 3.07 29.78
CA THR A 89 4.18 3.17 31.12
C THR A 89 4.17 1.84 31.88
N ILE A 90 4.32 0.71 31.17
CA ILE A 90 4.41 -0.62 31.79
C ILE A 90 5.83 -0.82 32.32
N HIS A 91 5.94 -1.04 33.64
CA HIS A 91 7.24 -1.29 34.26
C HIS A 91 7.85 -2.63 33.81
N ASN A 92 9.18 -2.66 33.69
CA ASN A 92 9.91 -3.78 33.10
C ASN A 92 9.75 -5.12 33.84
N ASP A 93 9.46 -5.09 35.14
CA ASP A 93 9.17 -6.28 35.95
C ASP A 93 7.86 -6.98 35.55
N ILE A 94 6.90 -6.25 34.98
CA ILE A 94 5.66 -6.77 34.40
C ILE A 94 5.87 -7.05 32.90
N LYS A 95 6.44 -6.08 32.19
CA LYS A 95 6.60 -6.12 30.72
C LYS A 95 7.43 -7.32 30.26
N ILE A 96 8.61 -7.55 30.86
CA ILE A 96 9.53 -8.60 30.41
C ILE A 96 8.93 -10.00 30.56
N PRO A 97 8.39 -10.41 31.73
CA PRO A 97 7.74 -11.72 31.85
C PRO A 97 6.53 -11.87 30.95
N LEU A 98 5.77 -10.80 30.72
CA LEU A 98 4.61 -10.80 29.84
C LEU A 98 5.03 -11.08 28.38
N LEU A 99 6.03 -10.37 27.87
CA LEU A 99 6.60 -10.60 26.52
C LEU A 99 7.13 -12.03 26.37
N GLN A 100 7.93 -12.52 27.33
CA GLN A 100 8.53 -13.85 27.26
C GLN A 100 7.49 -14.98 27.30
N ASN A 101 6.37 -14.78 28.00
CA ASN A 101 5.32 -15.79 28.15
C ASN A 101 4.13 -15.58 27.20
N PHE A 102 4.15 -14.56 26.32
CA PHE A 102 3.04 -14.23 25.44
C PHE A 102 2.59 -15.39 24.55
N HIS A 103 3.54 -16.19 24.04
CA HIS A 103 3.22 -17.39 23.27
C HIS A 103 2.40 -18.45 24.02
N LYS A 104 2.41 -18.45 25.36
CA LYS A 104 1.59 -19.35 26.20
C LYS A 104 0.19 -18.82 26.43
N ILE A 105 -0.01 -17.50 26.33
CA ILE A 105 -1.32 -16.86 26.42
C ILE A 105 -2.25 -17.32 25.30
N LEU A 106 -1.69 -17.71 24.16
CA LEU A 106 -2.44 -18.28 23.04
C LEU A 106 -3.17 -19.60 23.38
N ASP A 107 -2.84 -20.25 24.50
CA ASP A 107 -3.55 -21.42 25.03
C ASP A 107 -4.45 -21.12 26.23
N GLN A 108 -4.67 -19.83 26.55
CA GLN A 108 -5.44 -19.43 27.73
C GLN A 108 -6.77 -18.81 27.30
N PRO A 109 -7.85 -19.61 27.17
CA PRO A 109 -9.16 -19.10 26.85
C PRO A 109 -9.58 -17.97 27.78
N GLY A 110 -10.13 -16.89 27.21
CA GLY A 110 -10.60 -15.74 27.99
C GLY A 110 -9.50 -14.77 28.45
N TRP A 111 -8.23 -14.98 28.09
CA TRP A 111 -7.17 -14.06 28.49
C TRP A 111 -7.37 -12.65 27.91
N THR A 112 -7.16 -11.66 28.76
CA THR A 112 -7.20 -10.23 28.42
C THR A 112 -6.12 -9.51 29.21
N PHE A 113 -5.73 -8.31 28.75
CA PHE A 113 -4.81 -7.45 29.46
C PHE A 113 -5.25 -6.00 29.39
N ASP A 114 -5.37 -5.38 30.56
CA ASP A 114 -5.74 -3.98 30.73
C ASP A 114 -4.69 -3.21 31.57
N GLY A 115 -3.40 -3.50 31.32
CA GLY A 115 -2.30 -2.81 31.97
C GLY A 115 -1.67 -1.69 31.15
N ASN A 116 -2.10 -1.51 29.89
CA ASN A 116 -1.61 -0.44 29.03
C ASN A 116 -2.13 0.94 29.44
N ALA A 117 -1.39 1.99 29.07
CA ALA A 117 -1.85 3.36 29.18
C ALA A 117 -3.18 3.56 28.45
N PRO A 118 -4.13 4.35 28.99
CA PRO A 118 -5.37 4.67 28.28
C PRO A 118 -5.16 5.41 26.94
N THR A 119 -3.98 6.03 26.77
CA THR A 119 -3.56 6.72 25.55
C THR A 119 -2.92 5.79 24.52
N GLU A 120 -2.59 4.54 24.89
CA GLU A 120 -1.99 3.58 23.98
C GLU A 120 -2.98 3.24 22.86
N LYS A 121 -2.57 3.49 21.62
CA LYS A 121 -3.46 3.57 20.46
C LYS A 121 -4.17 2.25 20.22
N ASP A 122 -3.44 1.15 20.35
CA ASP A 122 -3.93 -0.19 20.01
C ASP A 122 -4.34 -1.01 21.26
N ARG A 123 -4.42 -0.38 22.44
CA ARG A 123 -4.78 -1.01 23.73
C ARG A 123 -6.02 -1.90 23.66
N GLN A 124 -7.04 -1.50 22.90
CA GLN A 124 -8.30 -2.24 22.84
C GLN A 124 -8.12 -3.70 22.36
N LEU A 125 -7.11 -3.96 21.53
CA LEU A 125 -6.77 -5.31 21.09
C LEU A 125 -6.39 -6.21 22.27
N LEU A 126 -5.64 -5.69 23.25
CA LEU A 126 -5.20 -6.45 24.43
C LEU A 126 -6.34 -6.61 25.46
N VAL A 127 -7.18 -5.59 25.61
CA VAL A 127 -8.37 -5.63 26.48
C VAL A 127 -9.36 -6.70 26.02
N GLU A 128 -9.49 -6.90 24.70
CA GLU A 128 -10.37 -7.92 24.12
C GLU A 128 -9.59 -9.09 23.51
N PHE A 129 -8.36 -9.36 23.94
CA PHE A 129 -7.50 -10.36 23.29
C PHE A 129 -8.07 -11.79 23.30
N HIS A 130 -9.04 -12.06 24.17
CA HIS A 130 -9.79 -13.31 24.23
C HIS A 130 -10.43 -13.69 22.88
N VAL A 131 -10.81 -12.73 22.03
CA VAL A 131 -11.36 -13.02 20.70
C VAL A 131 -10.28 -13.60 19.77
N VAL A 132 -9.05 -13.08 19.86
CA VAL A 132 -7.89 -13.57 19.10
C VAL A 132 -7.54 -14.98 19.56
N VAL A 133 -7.51 -15.24 20.87
CA VAL A 133 -7.24 -16.58 21.43
C VAL A 133 -8.31 -17.59 20.98
N THR A 134 -9.59 -17.18 20.97
CA THR A 134 -10.71 -18.04 20.57
C THR A 134 -10.62 -18.45 19.11
N GLU A 135 -10.30 -17.52 18.21
CA GLU A 135 -10.12 -17.82 16.78
C GLU A 135 -8.80 -18.55 16.50
N PHE A 136 -7.75 -18.24 17.25
CA PHE A 136 -6.46 -18.93 17.17
C PHE A 136 -6.60 -20.42 17.45
N ALA A 137 -7.41 -20.80 18.45
CA ALA A 137 -7.65 -22.21 18.81
C ALA A 137 -8.26 -23.03 17.66
N LYS A 138 -8.99 -22.38 16.72
CA LYS A 138 -9.64 -23.01 15.57
C LYS A 138 -8.69 -23.25 14.38
N LEU A 139 -7.50 -22.67 14.40
CA LEU A 139 -6.51 -22.86 13.33
C LEU A 139 -5.99 -24.30 13.29
N LYS A 140 -5.53 -24.72 12.10
CA LYS A 140 -4.80 -25.98 11.91
C LYS A 140 -3.54 -25.98 12.78
N ASP A 141 -3.17 -27.13 13.33
CA ASP A 141 -2.04 -27.26 14.25
C ASP A 141 -0.73 -26.73 13.66
N VAL A 142 -0.47 -27.00 12.38
CA VAL A 142 0.70 -26.48 11.66
C VAL A 142 0.79 -24.95 11.69
N TYR A 143 -0.33 -24.22 11.64
CA TYR A 143 -0.34 -22.76 11.72
C TYR A 143 -0.19 -22.26 13.16
N LYS A 144 -0.84 -22.94 14.12
CA LYS A 144 -0.70 -22.61 15.55
C LYS A 144 0.74 -22.75 16.01
N GLU A 145 1.41 -23.82 15.62
CA GLU A 145 2.83 -24.06 15.95
C GLU A 145 3.73 -22.94 15.44
N VAL A 146 3.55 -22.53 14.17
CA VAL A 146 4.33 -21.44 13.56
C VAL A 146 4.10 -20.12 14.29
N ILE A 147 2.85 -19.71 14.48
CA ILE A 147 2.51 -18.44 15.13
C ILE A 147 3.05 -18.40 16.57
N ARG A 148 2.90 -19.50 17.32
CA ARG A 148 3.40 -19.61 18.69
C ARG A 148 4.92 -19.52 18.75
N ASP A 149 5.61 -20.25 17.89
CA ASP A 149 7.07 -20.28 17.85
C ASP A 149 7.63 -18.89 17.51
N ILE A 150 7.06 -18.21 16.50
CA ILE A 150 7.45 -16.83 16.17
C ILE A 150 7.12 -15.86 17.30
N ALA A 151 5.93 -15.93 17.90
CA ALA A 151 5.58 -15.08 19.04
C ALA A 151 6.52 -15.29 20.24
N LYS A 152 6.99 -16.52 20.47
CA LYS A 152 7.97 -16.83 21.50
C LYS A 152 9.31 -16.16 21.21
N GLN A 153 9.86 -16.37 20.01
CA GLN A 153 11.16 -15.83 19.64
C GLN A 153 11.15 -14.29 19.58
N MET A 154 10.07 -13.70 19.07
CA MET A 154 9.89 -12.24 19.03
C MET A 154 9.75 -11.67 20.44
N GLY A 155 8.93 -12.29 21.31
CA GLY A 155 8.80 -11.88 22.71
C GLY A 155 10.11 -11.97 23.50
N GLU A 156 10.94 -12.99 23.25
CA GLU A 156 12.28 -13.10 23.83
C GLU A 156 13.22 -11.98 23.35
N GLY A 157 13.21 -11.64 22.06
CA GLY A 157 14.03 -10.57 21.49
C GLY A 157 13.60 -9.16 21.93
N MET A 158 12.29 -8.90 21.97
CA MET A 158 11.73 -7.65 22.52
C MET A 158 12.08 -7.50 24.00
N ALA A 159 11.93 -8.57 24.79
CA ALA A 159 12.31 -8.57 26.20
C ALA A 159 13.80 -8.29 26.43
N GLU A 160 14.69 -8.76 25.56
CA GLU A 160 16.12 -8.41 25.61
C GLU A 160 16.34 -6.91 25.37
N THR A 161 15.63 -6.33 24.41
CA THR A 161 15.72 -4.90 24.09
C THR A 161 15.20 -4.04 25.25
N CYS A 162 14.11 -4.44 25.90
CA CYS A 162 13.56 -3.75 27.07
C CYS A 162 14.47 -3.76 28.30
N ARG A 163 15.47 -4.66 28.39
CA ARG A 163 16.46 -4.65 29.48
C ARG A 163 17.46 -3.50 29.38
N GLY A 164 17.54 -2.86 28.22
CA GLY A 164 18.28 -1.61 28.03
C GLY A 164 17.66 -0.43 28.80
N PRO A 165 18.31 0.74 28.80
CA PRO A 165 17.75 1.94 29.41
C PRO A 165 16.44 2.35 28.72
N ALA A 166 15.43 2.70 29.52
CA ALA A 166 14.10 3.09 29.03
C ALA A 166 14.12 4.32 28.10
N LYS A 167 15.12 5.19 28.22
CA LYS A 167 15.40 6.24 27.24
C LYS A 167 16.74 5.92 26.58
N ASN A 168 16.71 5.64 25.29
CA ASN A 168 17.91 5.31 24.53
C ASN A 168 18.05 6.21 23.30
N LEU A 169 18.62 7.40 23.52
CA LEU A 169 18.98 8.30 22.43
C LEU A 169 20.32 7.95 21.78
N ASP A 170 21.13 7.06 22.40
CA ASP A 170 22.37 6.56 21.80
C ASP A 170 22.13 5.51 20.70
N GLY A 171 20.90 5.02 20.60
CA GLY A 171 20.51 4.02 19.60
C GLY A 171 21.14 2.66 19.86
N LEU A 172 21.31 1.89 18.79
CA LEU A 172 21.93 0.56 18.87
C LEU A 172 23.45 0.70 18.76
N PRO A 173 24.28 -0.04 19.51
CA PRO A 173 25.73 0.20 19.50
C PRO A 173 26.37 -0.07 18.13
N LEU A 174 26.08 -1.23 17.54
CA LEU A 174 26.73 -1.73 16.34
C LEU A 174 25.72 -2.06 15.24
N ILE A 175 26.18 -2.13 13.99
CA ILE A 175 25.34 -2.54 12.84
C ILE A 175 24.79 -3.95 13.05
N LYS A 176 25.56 -4.86 13.68
CA LYS A 176 25.09 -6.21 14.01
C LYS A 176 23.91 -6.20 15.00
N ASP A 177 23.87 -5.22 15.92
CA ASP A 177 22.80 -5.10 16.90
C ASP A 177 21.55 -4.52 16.23
N TYR A 178 21.74 -3.63 15.25
CA TYR A 178 20.69 -3.15 14.35
C TYR A 178 20.07 -4.28 13.51
N ASP A 179 20.90 -5.11 12.89
CA ASP A 179 20.43 -6.29 12.14
C ASP A 179 19.71 -7.29 13.06
N ARG A 180 20.23 -7.50 14.28
CA ARG A 180 19.63 -8.40 15.27
C ARG A 180 18.28 -7.89 15.77
N TYR A 181 18.17 -6.58 16.05
CA TYR A 181 16.89 -5.97 16.40
C TYR A 181 15.88 -6.13 15.26
N CYS A 182 16.26 -5.75 14.04
CA CYS A 182 15.39 -5.90 12.85
C CYS A 182 15.01 -7.36 12.59
N PHE A 183 15.91 -8.31 12.88
CA PHE A 183 15.62 -9.73 12.80
C PHE A 183 14.49 -10.14 13.75
N TYR A 184 14.57 -9.76 15.03
CA TYR A 184 13.53 -10.13 16.00
C TYR A 184 12.17 -9.51 15.67
N VAL A 185 12.12 -8.22 15.34
CA VAL A 185 10.83 -7.51 15.16
C VAL A 185 10.22 -7.66 13.77
N ALA A 186 11.02 -8.00 12.74
CA ALA A 186 10.52 -8.10 11.37
C ALA A 186 11.05 -9.30 10.58
N GLY A 187 12.31 -9.70 10.76
CA GLY A 187 12.88 -10.89 10.10
C GLY A 187 12.12 -12.18 10.43
N LEU A 188 11.78 -12.37 11.71
CA LEU A 188 10.94 -13.48 12.19
C LEU A 188 9.53 -13.46 11.57
N VAL A 189 8.98 -12.28 11.24
CA VAL A 189 7.70 -12.19 10.55
C VAL A 189 7.79 -12.79 9.14
N GLY A 190 8.88 -12.51 8.43
CA GLY A 190 9.17 -13.13 7.13
C GLY A 190 9.31 -14.65 7.22
N GLU A 191 9.98 -15.15 8.25
CA GLU A 191 10.06 -16.59 8.52
C GLU A 191 8.68 -17.20 8.80
N GLY A 192 7.91 -16.60 9.70
CA GLY A 192 6.56 -17.05 10.07
C GLY A 192 5.64 -17.12 8.85
N LEU A 193 5.58 -16.05 8.06
CA LEU A 193 4.80 -16.03 6.82
C LEU A 193 5.23 -17.13 5.85
N THR A 194 6.54 -17.33 5.65
CA THR A 194 7.05 -18.41 4.78
C THR A 194 6.63 -19.79 5.28
N ARG A 195 6.70 -20.02 6.59
CA ARG A 195 6.29 -21.27 7.26
C ARG A 195 4.77 -21.46 7.28
N LEU A 196 3.96 -20.42 7.12
CA LEU A 196 2.52 -20.54 6.85
C LEU A 196 2.25 -20.86 5.37
N PHE A 197 2.95 -20.19 4.45
CA PHE A 197 2.70 -20.29 3.01
C PHE A 197 3.11 -21.64 2.39
N VAL A 198 4.24 -22.21 2.82
CA VAL A 198 4.73 -23.45 2.21
C VAL A 198 3.80 -24.64 2.48
N PRO A 199 3.37 -24.91 3.73
CA PRO A 199 2.41 -25.98 4.01
C PRO A 199 1.03 -25.76 3.34
N ALA A 200 0.64 -24.50 3.14
CA ALA A 200 -0.59 -24.17 2.42
C ALA A 200 -0.49 -24.39 0.89
N GLY A 201 0.69 -24.70 0.37
CA GLY A 201 0.92 -24.93 -1.07
C GLY A 201 1.02 -23.66 -1.92
N VAL A 202 1.07 -22.49 -1.28
CA VAL A 202 0.98 -21.16 -1.95
C VAL A 202 2.36 -20.52 -2.19
N ALA A 203 3.42 -21.20 -1.75
CA ALA A 203 4.81 -20.83 -1.97
C ALA A 203 5.69 -22.04 -2.30
N ASN A 204 6.84 -21.81 -2.92
CA ASN A 204 7.80 -22.85 -3.25
C ASN A 204 8.48 -23.38 -1.96
N PRO A 205 8.46 -24.70 -1.70
CA PRO A 205 9.14 -25.28 -0.53
C PRO A 205 10.64 -24.97 -0.44
N GLY A 206 11.30 -24.71 -1.57
CA GLY A 206 12.70 -24.28 -1.61
C GLY A 206 12.98 -22.94 -0.94
N LEU A 207 11.96 -22.16 -0.57
CA LEU A 207 12.14 -20.96 0.25
C LEU A 207 12.53 -21.28 1.70
N LEU A 208 12.07 -22.42 2.26
CA LEU A 208 12.43 -22.82 3.63
C LEU A 208 13.91 -23.15 3.80
N THR A 209 14.61 -23.53 2.71
CA THR A 209 16.04 -23.81 2.74
C THR A 209 16.90 -22.56 2.52
N ARG A 210 16.27 -21.38 2.41
CA ARG A 210 16.93 -20.11 2.09
C ARG A 210 16.54 -19.03 3.09
N PRO A 211 16.96 -19.15 4.36
CA PRO A 211 16.57 -18.23 5.43
C PRO A 211 16.85 -16.77 5.13
N ARG A 212 17.99 -16.51 4.48
CA ARG A 212 18.37 -15.17 4.06
C ARG A 212 17.27 -14.45 3.26
N LEU A 213 16.55 -15.13 2.38
CA LEU A 213 15.55 -14.50 1.51
C LEU A 213 14.36 -13.97 2.30
N TYR A 214 13.74 -14.81 3.13
CA TYR A 214 12.57 -14.40 3.91
C TYR A 214 12.94 -13.49 5.09
N ILE A 215 14.14 -13.61 5.64
CA ILE A 215 14.65 -12.67 6.65
C ILE A 215 14.85 -11.29 6.00
N SER A 216 15.49 -11.21 4.83
CA SER A 216 15.68 -9.95 4.09
C SER A 216 14.37 -9.23 3.78
N MET A 217 13.28 -9.97 3.50
CA MET A 217 11.95 -9.37 3.32
C MET A 217 11.51 -8.54 4.53
N GLY A 218 11.72 -9.03 5.75
CA GLY A 218 11.40 -8.34 6.98
C GLY A 218 12.37 -7.20 7.30
N LEU A 219 13.68 -7.46 7.19
CA LEU A 219 14.73 -6.48 7.44
C LEU A 219 14.58 -5.26 6.51
N PHE A 220 14.30 -5.47 5.23
CA PHE A 220 14.11 -4.36 4.30
C PHE A 220 12.99 -3.42 4.78
N LEU A 221 11.81 -3.96 5.10
CA LEU A 221 10.68 -3.14 5.56
C LEU A 221 11.02 -2.39 6.86
N GLN A 222 11.64 -3.06 7.83
CA GLN A 222 11.94 -2.47 9.12
C GLN A 222 12.99 -1.39 9.03
N LYS A 223 14.07 -1.63 8.27
CA LYS A 223 15.12 -0.62 8.07
C LYS A 223 14.57 0.62 7.39
N VAL A 224 13.70 0.46 6.39
CA VAL A 224 13.04 1.60 5.72
C VAL A 224 12.16 2.40 6.66
N ASN A 225 11.39 1.73 7.52
CA ASN A 225 10.57 2.40 8.53
C ASN A 225 11.44 3.18 9.51
N ILE A 226 12.45 2.53 10.10
CA ILE A 226 13.40 3.18 11.02
C ILE A 226 14.05 4.40 10.37
N ILE A 227 14.52 4.30 9.12
CA ILE A 227 15.10 5.44 8.42
C ILE A 227 14.09 6.59 8.32
N ARG A 228 12.88 6.33 7.82
CA ARG A 228 11.85 7.34 7.59
C ARG A 228 11.37 8.01 8.88
N ASP A 229 11.19 7.23 9.95
CA ASP A 229 10.49 7.66 11.17
C ASP A 229 11.41 8.36 12.19
N PHE A 230 12.66 8.67 11.82
CA PHE A 230 13.65 9.41 12.62
C PHE A 230 13.06 10.51 13.51
N ARG A 231 12.19 11.37 12.95
CA ARG A 231 11.63 12.51 13.68
C ARG A 231 10.61 12.10 14.75
N GLU A 232 9.79 11.11 14.45
CA GLU A 232 8.79 10.54 15.35
C GLU A 232 9.49 9.82 16.51
N ASP A 233 10.49 8.99 16.19
CA ASP A 233 11.30 8.30 17.20
C ASP A 233 12.04 9.30 18.12
N LEU A 234 12.59 10.38 17.56
CA LEU A 234 13.28 11.42 18.33
C LEU A 234 12.33 12.15 19.31
N GLU A 235 11.09 12.43 18.88
CA GLU A 235 10.06 13.06 19.73
C GLU A 235 9.65 12.14 20.90
N ASP A 236 9.68 10.82 20.68
CA ASP A 236 9.45 9.79 21.70
C ASP A 236 10.68 9.50 22.57
N ASN A 237 11.81 10.19 22.37
CA ASN A 237 13.10 9.94 23.02
C ASN A 237 13.68 8.54 22.75
N ARG A 238 13.43 8.01 21.54
CA ARG A 238 13.93 6.74 21.04
C ARG A 238 14.93 6.95 19.90
N SER A 239 15.80 5.98 19.71
CA SER A 239 16.69 5.90 18.56
C SER A 239 16.94 4.42 18.24
N PHE A 240 16.85 4.08 16.96
CA PHE A 240 17.19 2.75 16.46
C PHE A 240 18.38 2.78 15.50
N TYR A 241 18.94 3.97 15.22
CA TYR A 241 20.09 4.10 14.34
C TYR A 241 21.31 3.50 15.04
N PRO A 242 22.15 2.70 14.35
CA PRO A 242 23.37 2.20 14.93
C PRO A 242 24.38 3.34 15.14
N LYS A 243 24.94 3.46 16.36
CA LYS A 243 25.99 4.42 16.74
C LYS A 243 27.25 4.27 15.94
N GLU A 244 27.57 3.05 15.53
CA GLU A 244 28.61 2.77 14.54
C GLU A 244 28.42 3.54 13.22
N ILE A 245 27.20 3.85 12.81
CA ILE A 245 26.91 4.68 11.62
C ILE A 245 26.79 6.15 12.01
N TRP A 246 25.81 6.51 12.86
CA TRP A 246 25.52 7.93 13.11
C TRP A 246 26.67 8.67 13.80
N GLY A 247 27.44 7.97 14.63
CA GLY A 247 28.59 8.52 15.37
C GLY A 247 29.77 8.92 14.48
N LYS A 248 29.77 8.53 13.19
CA LYS A 248 30.75 9.02 12.20
C LYS A 248 30.50 10.47 11.79
N TYR A 249 29.28 10.97 11.98
CA TYR A 249 28.81 12.22 11.40
C TYR A 249 28.58 13.32 12.45
N VAL A 250 28.09 12.94 13.64
CA VAL A 250 27.80 13.87 14.75
C VAL A 250 28.18 13.25 16.09
N ASP A 251 28.40 14.10 17.10
CA ASP A 251 28.79 13.66 18.46
C ASP A 251 27.58 13.15 19.27
N LYS A 252 26.39 13.72 19.04
CA LYS A 252 25.13 13.29 19.66
C LYS A 252 24.09 12.99 18.60
N TYR A 253 23.34 11.91 18.77
CA TYR A 253 22.27 11.52 17.83
C TYR A 253 21.25 12.64 17.57
N THR A 254 20.88 13.40 18.61
CA THR A 254 19.97 14.55 18.52
C THR A 254 20.45 15.62 17.54
N ASP A 255 21.76 15.72 17.32
CA ASP A 255 22.37 16.74 16.48
C ASP A 255 22.11 16.51 15.00
N LEU A 256 21.68 15.29 14.60
CA LEU A 256 21.18 15.00 13.24
C LEU A 256 19.92 15.81 12.90
N GLY A 257 19.15 16.23 13.91
CA GLY A 257 17.95 17.05 13.73
C GLY A 257 18.22 18.55 13.63
N LEU A 258 19.47 18.99 13.81
CA LEU A 258 19.84 20.40 13.83
C LEU A 258 20.08 20.95 12.41
N PRO A 259 19.55 22.14 12.04
CA PRO A 259 19.71 22.71 10.70
C PRO A 259 21.17 22.87 10.25
N GLU A 260 22.08 23.20 11.16
CA GLU A 260 23.52 23.37 10.89
C GLU A 260 24.23 22.06 10.51
N ASN A 261 23.63 20.90 10.83
CA ASN A 261 24.17 19.58 10.52
C ASN A 261 23.45 18.92 9.32
N GLU A 262 22.68 19.65 8.53
CA GLU A 262 21.84 19.08 7.44
C GLU A 262 22.65 18.16 6.50
N GLU A 263 23.81 18.59 6.00
CA GLU A 263 24.62 17.73 5.11
C GLU A 263 25.21 16.50 5.80
N LYS A 264 25.57 16.61 7.10
CA LYS A 264 26.03 15.46 7.90
C LYS A 264 24.89 14.46 8.10
N ALA A 265 23.69 14.96 8.38
CA ALA A 265 22.49 14.15 8.52
C ALA A 265 22.14 13.43 7.21
N LEU A 266 22.20 14.13 6.08
CA LEU A 266 22.01 13.53 4.75
C LEU A 266 23.08 12.47 4.40
N ALA A 267 24.33 12.66 4.85
CA ALA A 267 25.39 11.67 4.65
C ALA A 267 25.19 10.42 5.53
N CYS A 268 24.84 10.60 6.81
CA CYS A 268 24.43 9.52 7.71
C CYS A 268 23.26 8.71 7.15
N GLN A 269 22.27 9.43 6.62
CA GLN A 269 21.11 8.81 5.99
C GLN A 269 21.50 7.97 4.77
N SER A 270 22.41 8.47 3.94
CA SER A 270 22.89 7.75 2.76
C SER A 270 23.52 6.41 3.14
N GLU A 271 24.30 6.36 4.22
CA GLU A 271 24.88 5.12 4.73
C GLU A 271 23.81 4.13 5.22
N LEU A 272 22.74 4.61 5.87
CA LEU A 272 21.62 3.76 6.29
C LEU A 272 20.81 3.24 5.08
N VAL A 273 20.59 4.09 4.08
CA VAL A 273 19.92 3.68 2.83
C VAL A 273 20.76 2.63 2.09
N LEU A 274 22.08 2.80 2.05
CA LEU A 274 23.00 1.80 1.50
C LEU A 274 22.85 0.45 2.22
N ASN A 275 22.81 0.47 3.56
CA ASN A 275 22.61 -0.72 4.38
C ASN A 275 21.24 -1.38 4.15
N ALA A 276 20.17 -0.60 3.95
CA ALA A 276 18.85 -1.13 3.62
C ALA A 276 18.80 -1.75 2.22
N LEU A 277 19.44 -1.12 1.23
CA LEU A 277 19.47 -1.62 -0.17
C LEU A 277 20.14 -2.99 -0.33
N ASP A 278 20.91 -3.46 0.67
CA ASP A 278 21.49 -4.81 0.70
C ASP A 278 20.47 -5.94 0.67
N HIS A 279 19.22 -5.66 1.01
CA HIS A 279 18.14 -6.64 1.04
C HIS A 279 17.29 -6.67 -0.23
N ALA A 280 17.43 -5.68 -1.13
CA ALA A 280 16.49 -5.46 -2.23
C ALA A 280 16.47 -6.61 -3.26
N ASP A 281 17.62 -7.16 -3.62
CA ASP A 281 17.73 -8.30 -4.54
C ASP A 281 17.23 -9.61 -3.90
N ASP A 282 17.54 -9.83 -2.63
CA ASP A 282 16.97 -10.94 -1.85
C ASP A 282 15.42 -10.88 -1.81
N CYS A 283 14.84 -9.68 -1.62
CA CYS A 283 13.38 -9.50 -1.65
C CYS A 283 12.79 -9.87 -3.02
N LEU A 284 13.40 -9.39 -4.11
CA LEU A 284 12.95 -9.74 -5.47
C LEU A 284 13.08 -11.24 -5.75
N TYR A 285 14.15 -11.88 -5.26
CA TYR A 285 14.31 -13.32 -5.37
C TYR A 285 13.22 -14.07 -4.59
N TYR A 286 12.94 -13.66 -3.35
CA TYR A 286 11.90 -14.27 -2.53
C TYR A 286 10.54 -14.24 -3.22
N LEU A 287 10.16 -13.07 -3.78
CA LEU A 287 8.90 -12.88 -4.49
C LEU A 287 8.74 -13.82 -5.70
N ALA A 288 9.83 -14.19 -6.37
CA ALA A 288 9.82 -15.17 -7.46
C ALA A 288 9.42 -16.59 -7.02
N GLY A 289 9.50 -16.89 -5.73
CA GLY A 289 9.13 -18.18 -5.15
C GLY A 289 7.66 -18.31 -4.75
N LEU A 290 6.86 -17.24 -4.83
CA LEU A 290 5.45 -17.24 -4.48
C LEU A 290 4.61 -17.77 -5.65
N ARG A 291 3.62 -18.62 -5.36
CA ARG A 291 2.83 -19.33 -6.39
C ARG A 291 1.41 -18.80 -6.52
N ASP A 292 0.86 -18.28 -5.44
CA ASP A 292 -0.48 -17.70 -5.42
C ASP A 292 -0.45 -16.18 -5.62
N GLN A 293 -1.40 -15.65 -6.39
CA GLN A 293 -1.46 -14.23 -6.73
C GLN A 293 -1.78 -13.35 -5.51
N SER A 294 -2.69 -13.79 -4.63
CA SER A 294 -3.05 -13.00 -3.45
C SER A 294 -1.88 -12.92 -2.46
N VAL A 295 -1.16 -14.03 -2.27
CA VAL A 295 0.06 -14.09 -1.44
C VAL A 295 1.18 -13.28 -2.08
N TYR A 296 1.34 -13.34 -3.40
CA TYR A 296 2.29 -12.51 -4.13
C TYR A 296 2.01 -11.03 -3.89
N ASN A 297 0.77 -10.57 -4.07
CA ASN A 297 0.39 -9.18 -3.84
C ASN A 297 0.63 -8.77 -2.38
N PHE A 298 0.26 -9.63 -1.43
CA PHE A 298 0.51 -9.44 -0.01
C PHE A 298 1.97 -9.20 0.33
N CYS A 299 2.87 -9.99 -0.26
CA CYS A 299 4.30 -9.81 -0.04
C CYS A 299 4.90 -8.67 -0.88
N ALA A 300 4.45 -8.44 -2.12
CA ALA A 300 5.07 -7.50 -3.04
C ALA A 300 4.69 -6.03 -2.75
N ILE A 301 3.44 -5.77 -2.33
CA ILE A 301 2.96 -4.41 -2.04
C ILE A 301 3.84 -3.70 -0.99
N PRO A 302 4.11 -4.28 0.20
CA PRO A 302 5.00 -3.64 1.17
C PRO A 302 6.40 -3.36 0.61
N GLN A 303 6.93 -4.26 -0.22
CA GLN A 303 8.29 -4.14 -0.77
C GLN A 303 8.40 -3.00 -1.79
N VAL A 304 7.40 -2.84 -2.67
CA VAL A 304 7.41 -1.69 -3.59
C VAL A 304 7.20 -0.37 -2.86
N MET A 305 6.39 -0.37 -1.80
CA MET A 305 6.15 0.82 -0.97
C MET A 305 7.42 1.19 -0.21
N ALA A 306 8.21 0.20 0.22
CA ALA A 306 9.49 0.39 0.88
C ALA A 306 10.55 0.98 -0.07
N ILE A 307 10.72 0.45 -1.29
CA ILE A 307 11.68 1.06 -2.25
C ILE A 307 11.24 2.46 -2.70
N ALA A 308 9.94 2.72 -2.82
CA ALA A 308 9.40 4.05 -3.08
C ALA A 308 9.71 5.02 -1.93
N THR A 309 9.53 4.55 -0.69
CA THR A 309 9.86 5.31 0.52
C THR A 309 11.36 5.57 0.61
N LEU A 310 12.23 4.58 0.33
CA LEU A 310 13.68 4.79 0.26
C LEU A 310 14.04 5.88 -0.75
N ALA A 311 13.46 5.85 -1.93
CA ALA A 311 13.68 6.88 -2.93
C ALA A 311 13.16 8.26 -2.49
N LEU A 312 12.06 8.32 -1.73
CA LEU A 312 11.53 9.56 -1.15
C LEU A 312 12.49 10.14 -0.10
N VAL A 313 12.93 9.32 0.84
CA VAL A 313 13.79 9.76 1.94
C VAL A 313 15.20 10.08 1.45
N PHE A 314 15.78 9.29 0.55
CA PHE A 314 17.19 9.42 0.16
C PHE A 314 17.56 10.85 -0.26
N ARG A 315 18.58 11.41 0.42
CA ARG A 315 19.09 12.78 0.25
C ARG A 315 18.00 13.86 0.34
N ASN A 316 16.98 13.65 1.18
CA ASN A 316 15.86 14.57 1.38
C ASN A 316 15.88 15.18 2.80
N PRO A 317 16.25 16.46 2.97
CA PRO A 317 16.38 17.08 4.29
C PRO A 317 15.05 17.21 5.04
N GLU A 318 13.91 17.12 4.35
CA GLU A 318 12.58 17.25 4.96
C GLU A 318 12.29 16.15 6.00
N MET A 319 12.89 14.97 5.87
CA MET A 319 12.66 13.86 6.81
C MET A 319 13.16 14.16 8.23
N PHE A 320 14.18 15.01 8.37
CA PHE A 320 14.74 15.41 9.67
C PHE A 320 13.88 16.47 10.36
N LYS A 321 12.99 17.11 9.59
CA LYS A 321 12.11 18.20 10.03
C LYS A 321 10.71 17.70 10.38
N ARG A 322 10.24 16.64 9.71
CA ARG A 322 8.90 16.06 9.87
C ARG A 322 8.85 14.63 9.33
N ASN A 323 7.85 13.86 9.75
CA ASN A 323 7.56 12.57 9.12
C ASN A 323 7.09 12.79 7.65
N ILE A 324 7.80 12.20 6.69
CA ILE A 324 7.48 12.26 5.26
C ILE A 324 6.96 10.90 4.78
N LYS A 325 5.91 10.92 3.96
CA LYS A 325 5.27 9.70 3.45
C LYS A 325 4.99 9.85 1.96
N ILE A 326 5.01 8.73 1.24
CA ILE A 326 4.55 8.70 -0.14
C ILE A 326 3.09 9.18 -0.21
N PRO A 327 2.71 10.03 -1.18
CA PRO A 327 1.35 10.50 -1.32
C PRO A 327 0.37 9.33 -1.48
N LYS A 328 -0.84 9.46 -0.91
CA LYS A 328 -1.85 8.39 -0.95
C LYS A 328 -2.24 7.97 -2.38
N GLY A 329 -2.24 8.90 -3.33
CA GLY A 329 -2.49 8.58 -4.73
C GLY A 329 -1.38 7.72 -5.36
N GLU A 330 -0.12 8.04 -5.08
CA GLU A 330 1.03 7.24 -5.52
C GLU A 330 1.01 5.85 -4.86
N ALA A 331 0.66 5.77 -3.58
CA ALA A 331 0.44 4.50 -2.90
C ALA A 331 -0.63 3.65 -3.58
N CYS A 332 -1.79 4.23 -3.92
CA CYS A 332 -2.84 3.52 -4.64
C CYS A 332 -2.38 3.07 -6.05
N GLU A 333 -1.65 3.91 -6.78
CA GLU A 333 -1.07 3.56 -8.08
C GLU A 333 -0.13 2.36 -7.96
N LEU A 334 0.81 2.39 -7.00
CA LEU A 334 1.72 1.28 -6.75
C LEU A 334 1.01 -0.02 -6.40
N MET A 335 -0.04 0.06 -5.58
CA MET A 335 -0.83 -1.13 -5.22
C MET A 335 -1.60 -1.71 -6.40
N MET A 336 -2.04 -0.89 -7.36
CA MET A 336 -2.75 -1.35 -8.57
C MET A 336 -1.81 -1.86 -9.66
N ASP A 337 -0.60 -1.31 -9.76
CA ASP A 337 0.38 -1.68 -10.79
C ASP A 337 1.08 -3.02 -10.48
N ILE A 338 0.96 -3.52 -9.25
CA ILE A 338 1.48 -4.84 -8.89
C ILE A 338 0.56 -5.92 -9.43
N GLY A 339 1.08 -6.66 -10.41
CA GLY A 339 0.44 -7.86 -10.93
C GLY A 339 1.36 -9.08 -10.96
N ASN A 340 2.68 -8.91 -11.09
CA ASN A 340 3.63 -10.02 -11.11
C ASN A 340 5.07 -9.53 -10.90
N LEU A 341 6.02 -10.46 -10.86
CA LEU A 341 7.44 -10.17 -10.65
C LEU A 341 8.02 -9.19 -11.66
N ARG A 342 7.56 -9.18 -12.92
CA ARG A 342 8.03 -8.20 -13.90
C ARG A 342 7.62 -6.79 -13.52
N THR A 343 6.34 -6.56 -13.19
CA THR A 343 5.89 -5.21 -12.83
C THR A 343 6.53 -4.74 -11.51
N THR A 344 6.74 -5.64 -10.56
CA THR A 344 7.51 -5.35 -9.34
C THR A 344 8.96 -4.96 -9.65
N CYS A 345 9.65 -5.71 -10.52
CA CYS A 345 11.00 -5.37 -10.97
C CYS A 345 11.06 -4.02 -11.70
N ASP A 346 10.08 -3.71 -12.54
CA ASP A 346 10.00 -2.42 -13.24
C ASP A 346 9.82 -1.25 -12.26
N THR A 347 9.01 -1.45 -11.21
CA THR A 347 8.84 -0.49 -10.11
C THR A 347 10.14 -0.30 -9.31
N PHE A 348 10.84 -1.38 -8.98
CA PHE A 348 12.16 -1.28 -8.33
C PHE A 348 13.14 -0.49 -9.21
N LYS A 349 13.22 -0.79 -10.53
CA LYS A 349 14.02 -0.04 -11.49
C LYS A 349 13.65 1.45 -11.52
N LYS A 350 12.36 1.80 -11.50
CA LYS A 350 11.87 3.19 -11.45
C LYS A 350 12.45 3.92 -10.23
N TYR A 351 12.33 3.35 -9.03
CA TYR A 351 12.78 4.03 -7.81
C TYR A 351 14.29 3.99 -7.62
N ILE A 352 14.98 2.95 -8.09
CA ILE A 352 16.46 2.93 -8.15
C ILE A 352 16.98 4.05 -9.05
N LYS A 353 16.35 4.33 -10.19
CA LYS A 353 16.70 5.48 -11.03
C LYS A 353 16.52 6.82 -10.30
N ILE A 354 15.50 6.95 -9.46
CA ILE A 354 15.27 8.16 -8.65
C ILE A 354 16.40 8.33 -7.62
N ILE A 355 16.76 7.25 -6.90
CA ILE A 355 17.89 7.24 -5.95
C ILE A 355 19.18 7.65 -6.68
N ARG A 356 19.49 7.04 -7.83
CA ARG A 356 20.67 7.38 -8.63
C ARG A 356 20.70 8.84 -9.08
N LYS A 357 19.55 9.41 -9.47
CA LYS A 357 19.46 10.82 -9.87
C LYS A 357 19.74 11.77 -8.70
N LYS A 358 19.36 11.38 -7.49
CA LYS A 358 19.63 12.12 -6.25
C LYS A 358 21.04 11.87 -5.69
N ASN A 359 21.69 10.78 -6.10
CA ASN A 359 23.03 10.43 -5.63
C ASN A 359 24.05 11.39 -6.25
N THR A 360 24.76 12.15 -5.42
CA THR A 360 25.68 13.20 -5.89
C THR A 360 27.12 12.89 -5.46
N PRO A 361 28.14 13.27 -6.24
CA PRO A 361 29.55 13.07 -5.84
C PRO A 361 29.98 13.75 -4.53
N LYS A 362 29.14 14.63 -3.96
CA LYS A 362 29.38 15.26 -2.65
C LYS A 362 29.05 14.32 -1.48
N ASP A 363 28.26 13.29 -1.73
CA ASP A 363 27.91 12.28 -0.73
C ASP A 363 29.13 11.37 -0.51
N PRO A 364 29.62 11.20 0.73
CA PRO A 364 30.73 10.30 1.02
C PRO A 364 30.45 8.85 0.60
N ASN A 365 29.18 8.44 0.54
CA ASN A 365 28.76 7.08 0.15
C ASN A 365 28.42 6.96 -1.35
N PHE A 366 28.77 7.96 -2.17
CA PHE A 366 28.37 8.05 -3.58
C PHE A 366 28.71 6.79 -4.38
N LEU A 367 29.92 6.27 -4.20
CA LEU A 367 30.42 5.12 -4.96
C LEU A 367 29.71 3.83 -4.54
N GLU A 368 29.60 3.57 -3.23
CA GLU A 368 28.95 2.37 -2.70
C GLU A 368 27.47 2.34 -3.09
N VAL A 369 26.76 3.46 -2.95
CA VAL A 369 25.35 3.57 -3.37
C VAL A 369 25.21 3.30 -4.87
N SER A 370 26.09 3.88 -5.70
CA SER A 370 26.07 3.65 -7.15
C SER A 370 26.28 2.18 -7.51
N VAL A 371 27.24 1.52 -6.87
CA VAL A 371 27.52 0.09 -7.05
C VAL A 371 26.32 -0.74 -6.60
N LYS A 372 25.69 -0.40 -5.48
CA LYS A 372 24.52 -1.13 -4.96
C LYS A 372 23.33 -1.03 -5.90
N CYS A 373 23.00 0.18 -6.37
CA CYS A 373 21.97 0.38 -7.37
C CYS A 373 22.24 -0.42 -8.66
N ALA A 374 23.49 -0.43 -9.14
CA ALA A 374 23.88 -1.20 -10.32
C ALA A 374 23.73 -2.72 -10.12
N LYS A 375 24.05 -3.25 -8.94
CA LYS A 375 23.85 -4.67 -8.60
C LYS A 375 22.36 -5.07 -8.66
N ILE A 376 21.47 -4.24 -8.11
CA ILE A 376 20.03 -4.48 -8.15
C ILE A 376 19.52 -4.45 -9.60
N GLU A 377 19.95 -3.47 -10.40
CA GLU A 377 19.60 -3.42 -11.82
C GLU A 377 20.11 -4.65 -12.58
N GLN A 378 21.36 -5.06 -12.34
CA GLN A 378 21.96 -6.26 -12.96
C GLN A 378 21.21 -7.53 -12.57
N PHE A 379 20.81 -7.67 -11.30
CA PHE A 379 19.97 -8.77 -10.84
C PHE A 379 18.65 -8.81 -11.62
N ILE A 380 17.99 -7.66 -11.78
CA ILE A 380 16.74 -7.57 -12.52
C ILE A 380 16.94 -7.87 -14.02
N GLU A 381 18.02 -7.39 -14.64
CA GLU A 381 18.37 -7.75 -16.03
C GLU A 381 18.67 -9.25 -16.18
N GLY A 382 19.21 -9.89 -15.16
CA GLY A 382 19.44 -11.34 -15.14
C GLY A 382 18.13 -12.15 -15.18
N ILE A 383 17.09 -11.68 -14.49
CA ILE A 383 15.75 -12.31 -14.50
C ILE A 383 14.97 -11.93 -15.77
N TYR A 384 15.04 -10.66 -16.16
CA TYR A 384 14.29 -10.09 -17.28
C TYR A 384 15.22 -9.30 -18.21
N PRO A 385 15.91 -9.98 -19.15
CA PRO A 385 16.84 -9.33 -20.05
C PRO A 385 16.15 -8.28 -20.92
N THR A 386 16.70 -7.08 -20.95
CA THR A 386 16.25 -6.05 -21.89
C THR A 386 16.63 -6.46 -23.31
N ILE A 387 15.63 -6.84 -24.10
CA ILE A 387 15.82 -7.17 -25.52
C ILE A 387 16.19 -5.88 -26.26
N SER A 388 17.38 -5.86 -26.86
CA SER A 388 17.84 -4.72 -27.67
C SER A 388 16.90 -4.45 -28.85
N LYS A 389 16.88 -3.21 -29.38
CA LYS A 389 16.07 -2.88 -30.58
C LYS A 389 16.33 -3.84 -31.73
N LYS A 390 17.61 -4.16 -31.97
CA LYS A 390 18.05 -5.12 -33.00
C LYS A 390 17.48 -6.51 -32.79
N GLN A 391 17.49 -7.02 -31.56
CA GLN A 391 16.90 -8.33 -31.23
C GLN A 391 15.37 -8.33 -31.32
N LYS A 392 14.71 -7.19 -31.03
CA LYS A 392 13.26 -7.04 -31.25
C LYS A 392 12.94 -7.07 -32.74
N GLU A 393 13.73 -6.40 -33.57
CA GLU A 393 13.60 -6.41 -35.04
C GLU A 393 13.85 -7.81 -35.62
N GLU A 394 14.92 -8.51 -35.17
CA GLU A 394 15.22 -9.88 -35.59
C GLU A 394 14.15 -10.89 -35.14
N LYS A 395 13.61 -10.75 -33.93
CA LYS A 395 12.49 -11.56 -33.44
C LYS A 395 11.22 -11.30 -34.25
N ARG A 396 10.92 -10.02 -34.53
CA ARG A 396 9.80 -9.59 -35.36
C ARG A 396 9.91 -10.13 -36.79
N GLU A 397 11.09 -10.09 -37.40
CA GLU A 397 11.34 -10.67 -38.72
C GLU A 397 11.18 -12.19 -38.74
N LYS A 398 11.63 -12.90 -37.69
CA LYS A 398 11.42 -14.34 -37.55
C LYS A 398 9.93 -14.69 -37.42
N GLU A 399 9.20 -13.95 -36.59
CA GLU A 399 7.75 -14.16 -36.39
C GLU A 399 6.97 -13.90 -37.70
N LEU A 400 7.30 -12.83 -38.43
CA LEU A 400 6.77 -12.52 -39.78
C LEU A 400 7.04 -13.64 -40.80
N LYS A 401 8.24 -14.24 -40.78
CA LYS A 401 8.60 -15.36 -41.68
C LYS A 401 7.89 -16.67 -41.34
N THR A 402 7.51 -16.88 -40.08
CA THR A 402 6.83 -18.12 -39.63
C THR A 402 5.30 -18.09 -39.76
N GLY A 403 4.72 -16.97 -40.19
CA GLY A 403 3.28 -16.85 -40.47
C GLY A 403 2.35 -17.02 -39.27
N LYS A 404 2.89 -17.01 -38.03
CA LYS A 404 2.14 -17.42 -36.83
C LYS A 404 1.32 -16.31 -36.15
N THR A 405 1.26 -15.10 -36.69
CA THR A 405 0.42 -14.03 -36.13
C THR A 405 -0.04 -13.01 -37.18
N VAL A 406 -1.36 -12.77 -37.21
CA VAL A 406 -1.96 -11.54 -37.76
C VAL A 406 -1.68 -10.43 -36.75
N TYR A 407 -0.82 -9.48 -37.10
CA TYR A 407 -0.63 -8.26 -36.31
C TYR A 407 -1.76 -7.29 -36.67
N ILE A 408 -2.72 -7.09 -35.76
CA ILE A 408 -3.50 -5.86 -35.74
C ILE A 408 -2.51 -4.79 -35.28
N GLY A 409 -2.00 -3.99 -36.20
CA GLY A 409 -1.10 -2.90 -35.85
C GLY A 409 -1.78 -1.94 -34.87
N ASP A 410 -0.99 -1.32 -33.99
CA ASP A 410 -1.35 -0.18 -33.13
C ASP A 410 -1.73 1.08 -33.95
N SER A 411 -2.52 0.94 -35.02
CA SER A 411 -3.09 2.06 -35.77
C SER A 411 -4.46 2.48 -35.26
N LEU A 412 -5.04 1.79 -34.26
CA LEU A 412 -6.36 2.15 -33.73
C LEU A 412 -6.31 3.46 -32.92
N LEU A 413 -5.14 3.86 -32.41
CA LEU A 413 -4.89 5.19 -31.84
C LEU A 413 -3.95 6.02 -32.73
N SER A 414 -4.24 6.06 -34.04
CA SER A 414 -3.65 7.09 -34.89
C SER A 414 -3.98 8.48 -34.33
N LYS A 415 -3.16 9.51 -34.62
CA LYS A 415 -3.48 10.91 -34.26
C LYS A 415 -4.91 11.32 -34.67
N ASN A 416 -5.47 10.66 -35.69
CA ASN A 416 -6.82 10.89 -36.15
C ASN A 416 -7.87 10.38 -35.15
N THR A 417 -7.68 9.25 -34.47
CA THR A 417 -8.67 8.76 -33.47
C THR A 417 -8.65 9.57 -32.18
N ALA A 418 -7.51 10.06 -31.72
CA ALA A 418 -7.48 11.03 -30.61
C ALA A 418 -8.16 12.35 -30.99
N THR A 419 -7.98 12.81 -32.23
CA THR A 419 -8.64 14.02 -32.76
C THR A 419 -10.15 13.81 -32.94
N ILE A 420 -10.57 12.64 -33.43
CA ILE A 420 -11.99 12.27 -33.56
C ILE A 420 -12.62 12.16 -32.17
N LEU A 421 -11.95 11.52 -31.20
CA LEU A 421 -12.47 11.42 -29.84
C LEU A 421 -12.62 12.80 -29.19
N PHE A 422 -11.65 13.70 -29.41
CA PHE A 422 -11.75 15.10 -28.96
C PHE A 422 -12.91 15.82 -29.64
N LEU A 423 -13.07 15.69 -30.97
CA LEU A 423 -14.17 16.28 -31.73
C LEU A 423 -15.54 15.77 -31.28
N VAL A 424 -15.70 14.46 -31.09
CA VAL A 424 -16.94 13.86 -30.59
C VAL A 424 -17.25 14.39 -29.19
N THR A 425 -16.27 14.40 -28.29
CA THR A 425 -16.45 14.92 -26.92
C THR A 425 -16.81 16.41 -26.92
N PHE A 426 -16.16 17.20 -27.78
CA PHE A 426 -16.41 18.64 -27.93
C PHE A 426 -17.81 18.92 -28.53
N LEU A 427 -18.22 18.16 -29.55
CA LEU A 427 -19.55 18.28 -30.16
C LEU A 427 -20.64 17.85 -29.20
N SER A 428 -20.45 16.79 -28.42
CA SER A 428 -21.38 16.39 -27.36
C SER A 428 -21.50 17.47 -26.28
N PHE A 429 -20.38 18.08 -25.86
CA PHE A 429 -20.41 19.19 -24.92
C PHE A 429 -21.17 20.41 -25.47
N MET A 430 -20.91 20.79 -26.72
CA MET A 430 -21.63 21.88 -27.39
C MET A 430 -23.12 21.58 -27.52
N PHE A 431 -23.49 20.35 -27.86
CA PHE A 431 -24.88 19.92 -28.00
C PHE A 431 -25.63 19.96 -26.66
N VAL A 432 -25.02 19.47 -25.59
CA VAL A 432 -25.59 19.55 -24.24
C VAL A 432 -25.80 21.02 -23.85
N ASN A 433 -24.78 21.87 -24.00
CA ASN A 433 -24.91 23.30 -23.68
C ASN A 433 -25.95 24.01 -24.56
N PHE A 434 -26.11 23.61 -25.82
CA PHE A 434 -27.16 24.13 -26.70
C PHE A 434 -28.55 23.71 -26.23
N ILE A 435 -28.74 22.47 -25.77
CA ILE A 435 -30.01 22.02 -25.16
C ILE A 435 -30.31 22.85 -23.90
N PHE A 436 -29.30 23.07 -23.03
CA PHE A 436 -29.46 23.91 -21.85
C PHE A 436 -29.80 25.37 -22.20
N LEU A 437 -29.17 25.93 -23.23
CA LEU A 437 -29.45 27.29 -23.72
C LEU A 437 -30.84 27.39 -24.34
N ALA A 438 -31.25 26.41 -25.14
CA ALA A 438 -32.59 26.35 -25.72
C ALA A 438 -33.66 26.22 -24.63
N ALA A 439 -33.44 25.37 -23.63
CA ALA A 439 -34.32 25.23 -22.47
C ALA A 439 -34.42 26.54 -21.67
N PHE A 440 -33.30 27.26 -21.49
CA PHE A 440 -33.29 28.58 -20.85
C PHE A 440 -34.07 29.63 -21.66
N ILE A 441 -33.92 29.66 -22.99
CA ILE A 441 -34.65 30.58 -23.87
C ILE A 441 -36.16 30.32 -23.86
N ILE A 442 -36.58 29.05 -23.76
CA ILE A 442 -37.99 28.64 -23.73
C ILE A 442 -38.57 28.76 -22.29
N GLY A 443 -37.76 29.17 -21.30
CA GLY A 443 -38.21 29.44 -19.94
C GLY A 443 -38.48 28.19 -19.09
N ALA A 444 -37.82 27.07 -19.38
CA ALA A 444 -37.92 25.85 -18.59
C ALA A 444 -37.24 26.04 -17.22
N GLU A 445 -37.90 25.58 -16.14
CA GLU A 445 -37.32 25.54 -14.80
C GLU A 445 -36.53 24.24 -14.60
N PHE A 446 -35.35 24.33 -13.97
CA PHE A 446 -34.45 23.20 -13.73
C PHE A 446 -34.78 22.52 -12.40
N ASP A 447 -35.13 21.24 -12.46
CA ASP A 447 -35.41 20.41 -11.28
C ASP A 447 -34.25 19.42 -11.05
N PHE A 448 -33.56 19.57 -9.91
CA PHE A 448 -32.45 18.71 -9.50
C PHE A 448 -32.81 17.83 -8.28
N SER A 449 -34.10 17.61 -8.03
CA SER A 449 -34.58 16.71 -6.98
C SER A 449 -34.15 15.25 -7.24
N PRO A 450 -34.06 14.40 -6.19
CA PRO A 450 -33.73 12.98 -6.34
C PRO A 450 -34.65 12.22 -7.30
N GLU A 451 -35.94 12.57 -7.32
CA GLU A 451 -36.93 11.97 -8.24
C GLU A 451 -36.60 12.28 -9.70
N ALA A 452 -36.17 13.52 -10.02
CA ALA A 452 -35.75 13.90 -11.36
C ALA A 452 -34.51 13.13 -11.85
N TRP A 453 -33.63 12.72 -10.93
CA TRP A 453 -32.48 11.86 -11.24
C TRP A 453 -32.87 10.41 -11.53
N GLU A 454 -33.91 9.89 -10.89
CA GLU A 454 -34.42 8.54 -11.16
C GLU A 454 -35.19 8.47 -12.48
N THR A 455 -35.95 9.51 -12.83
CA THR A 455 -36.78 9.54 -14.05
C THR A 455 -36.14 10.22 -15.25
N TRP A 456 -34.95 10.83 -15.08
CA TRP A 456 -34.25 11.61 -16.11
C TRP A 456 -35.04 12.83 -16.63
N THR A 457 -35.93 13.40 -15.80
CA THR A 457 -36.78 14.54 -16.16
C THR A 457 -36.29 15.83 -15.48
N PHE A 458 -35.21 16.41 -16.00
CA PHE A 458 -34.57 17.60 -15.44
C PHE A 458 -35.20 18.94 -15.88
N PHE A 459 -36.10 18.91 -16.86
CA PHE A 459 -36.75 20.08 -17.45
C PHE A 459 -38.25 20.07 -17.15
N LYS A 460 -38.78 21.14 -16.54
CA LYS A 460 -40.23 21.36 -16.40
C LYS A 460 -40.62 22.66 -17.10
N LEU A 461 -41.57 22.58 -18.04
CA LEU A 461 -42.14 23.74 -18.72
C LEU A 461 -43.35 24.26 -17.92
N LYS A 462 -43.43 25.58 -17.74
CA LYS A 462 -44.38 26.20 -16.79
C LYS A 462 -45.85 26.11 -17.22
N ASN A 463 -46.15 25.85 -18.50
CA ASN A 463 -47.51 25.82 -19.04
C ASN A 463 -47.72 24.64 -20.01
N GLU A 464 -47.71 23.40 -19.50
CA GLU A 464 -48.06 22.21 -20.30
C GLU A 464 -49.54 22.15 -20.73
N THR A 465 -50.43 22.94 -20.12
CA THR A 465 -51.88 22.85 -20.37
C THR A 465 -52.41 23.75 -21.49
N ASP A 466 -51.79 24.89 -21.81
CA ASP A 466 -52.36 25.85 -22.80
C ASP A 466 -51.89 25.65 -24.25
N ILE A 467 -50.74 25.01 -24.47
CA ILE A 467 -50.18 24.84 -25.83
C ILE A 467 -50.71 23.58 -26.51
N LEU A 468 -50.88 22.49 -25.75
CA LEU A 468 -51.44 21.24 -26.29
C LEU A 468 -52.93 21.37 -26.63
N GLN A 469 -53.70 22.15 -25.85
CA GLN A 469 -55.13 22.31 -26.03
C GLN A 469 -55.48 23.17 -27.27
N ASN A 470 -54.72 24.24 -27.51
CA ASN A 470 -54.86 25.08 -28.70
C ASN A 470 -54.46 24.36 -30.00
N VAL A 471 -53.45 23.49 -29.94
CA VAL A 471 -53.01 22.70 -31.11
C VAL A 471 -54.01 21.59 -31.42
N THR A 472 -54.59 20.90 -30.41
CA THR A 472 -55.64 19.91 -30.66
C THR A 472 -56.94 20.53 -31.17
N GLU A 473 -57.37 21.69 -30.66
CA GLU A 473 -58.57 22.37 -31.17
C GLU A 473 -58.38 22.87 -32.61
N SER A 474 -57.22 23.44 -32.93
CA SER A 474 -56.91 23.91 -34.28
C SER A 474 -56.83 22.77 -35.30
N VAL A 475 -56.28 21.62 -34.90
CA VAL A 475 -56.19 20.42 -35.75
C VAL A 475 -57.54 19.74 -35.89
N VAL A 476 -58.36 19.67 -34.83
CA VAL A 476 -59.73 19.15 -34.91
C VAL A 476 -60.62 20.06 -35.77
N GLU A 477 -60.53 21.39 -35.65
CA GLU A 477 -61.29 22.31 -36.50
C GLU A 477 -60.86 22.22 -37.98
N ALA A 478 -59.56 22.14 -38.26
CA ALA A 478 -59.03 21.95 -39.61
C ALA A 478 -59.46 20.60 -40.21
N VAL A 479 -59.42 19.52 -39.45
CA VAL A 479 -59.84 18.18 -39.91
C VAL A 479 -61.36 18.10 -40.09
N THR A 480 -62.16 18.78 -39.25
CA THR A 480 -63.63 18.76 -39.33
C THR A 480 -64.15 19.63 -40.48
N LYS A 481 -63.50 20.76 -40.80
CA LYS A 481 -63.82 21.58 -42.00
C LYS A 481 -63.45 20.91 -43.32
N THR A 482 -62.54 19.94 -43.30
CA THR A 482 -62.06 19.24 -44.52
C THR A 482 -62.84 17.93 -44.79
N LEU A 483 -63.71 17.49 -43.87
CA LEU A 483 -64.45 16.21 -43.96
C LEU A 483 -65.97 16.36 -44.14
N THR A 484 -66.50 17.57 -44.32
CA THR A 484 -67.95 17.80 -44.55
C THR A 484 -68.30 18.53 -45.86
N HIS A 485 -67.37 18.67 -46.79
CA HIS A 485 -67.70 19.13 -48.15
C HIS A 485 -67.40 18.04 -49.19
N GLU A 486 -68.38 17.15 -49.39
CA GLU A 486 -68.76 16.70 -50.73
C GLU A 486 -69.32 17.93 -51.47
N GLU A 487 -68.52 18.49 -52.36
CA GLU A 487 -68.86 19.44 -53.44
C GLU A 487 -70.00 20.45 -53.20
N LEU A 488 -69.64 21.63 -52.68
CA LEU A 488 -70.07 22.97 -53.15
C LEU A 488 -69.25 24.07 -52.46
#